data_AF-A0A350T5W8-F1
#
_entry.id   AF-A0A350T5W8-F1
#
_cell.length_a   1.000
_cell.length_b   1.000
_cell.length_c   1.000
_cell.angle_alpha   90.00
_cell.angle_beta   90.00
_cell.angle_gamma   90.00
#
_symmetry.space_group_name_H-M   'P 1'
#
loop_
_entity.id
_entity.type
_entity.pdbx_description
1 polymer ?
#
loop_
_entity_poly.entity_id
_entity_poly.type
_entity_poly.pdbx_seq_one_letter_code
_entity_poly.pdbx_strand_id
1 'polypeptide(L)'
;MAAGGWSSRLLRTVGLNLPQLVVRGTAVETVPVPPITGVAVAIRGGLAFRQRPGGSLYMSLVGGSDHEVTLDSFRYARDFMPNYRANRGFLEWRVTGELLRDAARS
;
A
#
# COMPACT_ATOMS: atom_id res chain seq x y z
N MET A 1 15.29 12.95 -0.10
CA MET A 1 14.30 13.11 0.99
C MET A 1 13.84 11.73 1.43
N ALA A 2 13.46 11.57 2.70
CA ALA A 2 13.00 10.30 3.28
C ALA A 2 11.57 10.45 3.86
N ALA A 3 10.69 11.14 3.12
CA ALA A 3 9.34 11.50 3.59
C ALA A 3 8.28 10.40 3.35
N GLY A 4 8.64 9.29 2.69
CA GLY A 4 7.76 8.14 2.45
C GLY A 4 6.46 8.54 1.74
N GLY A 5 5.30 8.18 2.32
CA GLY A 5 3.96 8.50 1.82
C GLY A 5 3.69 9.99 1.56
N TRP A 6 4.48 10.88 2.15
CA TRP A 6 4.30 12.34 2.07
C TRP A 6 5.17 13.01 0.99
N SER A 7 5.97 12.25 0.24
CA SER A 7 6.97 12.81 -0.68
C SER A 7 6.35 13.64 -1.81
N SER A 8 5.26 13.17 -2.44
CA SER A 8 4.49 13.94 -3.44
C SER A 8 4.08 15.32 -2.91
N ARG A 9 3.50 15.35 -1.71
CA ARG A 9 3.00 16.57 -1.09
C ARG A 9 4.13 17.53 -0.74
N LEU A 10 5.22 17.03 -0.17
CA LEU A 10 6.39 17.84 0.17
C LEU A 10 7.02 18.47 -1.08
N LEU A 11 7.23 17.67 -2.13
CA LEU A 11 7.81 18.15 -3.39
C LEU A 11 6.96 19.21 -4.09
N ARG A 12 5.64 19.08 -3.98
CA ARG A 12 4.72 20.07 -4.55
C ARG A 12 4.89 21.45 -3.94
N THR A 13 5.32 21.56 -2.68
CA THR A 13 5.59 22.86 -2.03
C THR A 13 6.74 23.63 -2.67
N VAL A 14 7.66 22.93 -3.36
CA VAL A 14 8.79 23.50 -4.08
C VAL A 14 8.63 23.42 -5.60
N GLY A 15 7.39 23.21 -6.07
CA GLY A 15 7.05 23.19 -7.51
C GLY A 15 7.43 21.91 -8.25
N LEU A 16 7.87 20.86 -7.54
CA LEU A 16 8.23 19.58 -8.14
C LEU A 16 7.03 18.62 -8.12
N ASN A 17 6.78 17.94 -9.24
CA ASN A 17 5.71 16.96 -9.35
C ASN A 17 6.26 15.53 -9.23
N LEU A 18 5.76 14.76 -8.28
CA LEU A 18 6.05 13.33 -8.12
C LEU A 18 4.72 12.56 -8.07
N PRO A 19 4.35 11.84 -9.13
CA PRO A 19 3.18 10.97 -9.10
C PRO A 19 3.37 9.87 -8.05
N GLN A 20 2.59 9.94 -6.97
CA GLN A 20 2.62 8.97 -5.88
C GLN A 20 1.22 8.83 -5.27
N LEU A 21 0.75 7.59 -5.14
CA LEU A 21 -0.46 7.23 -4.40
C LEU A 21 -0.10 6.29 -3.25
N VAL A 22 -0.87 6.35 -2.16
CA VAL A 22 -0.68 5.50 -0.98
C VAL A 22 -1.70 4.36 -1.02
N VAL A 23 -1.24 3.13 -0.82
CA VAL A 23 -2.08 1.95 -0.64
C VAL A 23 -1.97 1.47 0.79
N ARG A 24 -3.06 0.93 1.31
CA ARG A 24 -3.14 0.30 2.62
C ARG A 24 -3.13 -1.21 2.45
N GLY A 25 -2.36 -1.89 3.29
CA GLY A 25 -2.37 -3.34 3.40
C GLY A 25 -2.56 -3.76 4.86
N THR A 26 -3.17 -4.92 5.06
CA THR A 26 -3.31 -5.51 6.40
C THR A 26 -2.27 -6.62 6.57
N ALA A 27 -1.56 -6.58 7.69
CA ALA A 27 -0.64 -7.63 8.09
C ALA A 27 -0.93 -8.06 9.53
N VAL A 28 -0.60 -9.30 9.85
CA VAL A 28 -0.71 -9.89 11.18
C VAL A 28 0.64 -10.46 11.61
N GLU A 29 0.87 -10.51 12.91
CA GLU A 29 2.04 -11.17 13.50
C GLU A 29 1.57 -12.33 14.37
N THR A 30 2.22 -13.49 14.22
CA THR A 30 1.98 -14.63 15.10
C THR A 30 2.84 -14.54 16.36
N VAL A 31 2.49 -15.35 17.37
CA VAL A 31 3.48 -15.75 18.38
C VAL A 31 4.66 -16.50 17.73
N PRO A 32 5.82 -16.63 18.41
CA PRO A 32 6.91 -17.44 17.89
C PRO A 32 6.48 -18.86 17.57
N VAL A 33 6.90 -19.37 16.41
CA VAL A 33 6.65 -20.75 15.96
C VAL A 33 7.98 -21.43 15.61
N PRO A 34 8.02 -22.77 15.55
CA PRO A 34 9.20 -23.48 15.06
C PRO A 34 9.64 -22.99 13.67
N PRO A 35 10.93 -23.14 13.31
CA PRO A 35 11.42 -22.76 12.00
C PRO A 35 10.63 -23.43 10.87
N ILE A 36 10.05 -22.63 9.97
CA ILE A 36 9.32 -23.10 8.78
C ILE A 36 10.20 -22.98 7.55
N THR A 37 10.76 -21.80 7.32
CA THR A 37 11.61 -21.52 6.16
C THR A 37 12.47 -20.27 6.40
N GLY A 38 13.67 -20.25 5.84
CA GLY A 38 14.58 -19.10 5.88
C GLY A 38 14.27 -18.00 4.86
N VAL A 39 13.30 -18.21 3.96
CA VAL A 39 12.94 -17.26 2.90
C VAL A 39 11.53 -16.70 3.08
N ALA A 40 11.27 -15.53 2.49
CA ALA A 40 9.92 -15.01 2.36
C ALA A 40 9.15 -15.84 1.32
N VAL A 41 7.90 -16.17 1.62
CA VAL A 41 7.01 -16.96 0.75
C VAL A 41 5.80 -16.11 0.40
N ALA A 42 5.41 -16.12 -0.86
CA ALA A 42 4.17 -15.50 -1.33
C ALA A 42 3.40 -16.47 -2.21
N ILE A 43 2.19 -16.83 -1.77
CA ILE A 43 1.31 -17.73 -2.52
C ILE A 43 0.31 -16.86 -3.28
N ARG A 44 0.31 -16.96 -4.62
CA ARG A 44 -0.63 -16.20 -5.46
C ARG A 44 -2.07 -16.55 -5.06
N GLY A 45 -2.87 -15.52 -4.73
CA GLY A 45 -4.24 -15.70 -4.26
C GLY A 45 -4.36 -16.24 -2.83
N GLY A 46 -3.26 -16.33 -2.09
CA GLY A 46 -3.20 -16.77 -0.71
C GLY A 46 -2.46 -15.78 0.18
N LEU A 47 -1.67 -16.29 1.11
CA LEU A 47 -0.91 -15.49 2.06
C LEU A 47 0.54 -15.29 1.58
N ALA A 48 1.09 -14.13 1.91
CA ALA A 48 2.52 -13.90 1.94
C ALA A 48 2.97 -13.93 3.40
N PHE A 49 4.09 -14.57 3.68
CA PHE A 49 4.68 -14.58 5.01
C PHE A 49 6.20 -14.60 5.00
N ARG A 50 6.77 -14.14 6.11
CA ARG A 50 8.20 -14.25 6.41
C ARG A 50 8.40 -14.54 7.88
N GLN A 51 9.27 -15.51 8.18
CA GLN A 51 9.72 -15.76 9.55
C GLN A 51 10.80 -14.77 9.96
N ARG A 52 10.63 -14.19 11.15
CA ARG A 52 11.58 -13.26 11.76
C ARG A 52 12.66 -14.04 12.54
N PRO A 53 13.80 -13.42 12.83
CA PRO A 53 14.83 -14.01 13.69
C PRO A 53 14.32 -14.42 15.08
N GLY A 54 13.26 -13.78 15.59
CA GLY A 54 12.60 -14.12 16.87
C GLY A 54 11.57 -15.25 16.79
N GLY A 55 11.43 -15.92 15.64
CA GLY A 55 10.53 -17.06 15.45
C GLY A 55 9.09 -16.72 15.08
N SER A 56 8.62 -15.48 15.25
CA SER A 56 7.29 -15.06 14.79
C SER A 56 7.21 -14.97 13.27
N LEU A 57 5.99 -15.10 12.73
CA LEU A 57 5.70 -14.88 11.31
C LEU A 57 4.98 -13.55 11.14
N TYR A 58 5.49 -12.70 10.23
CA TYR A 58 4.65 -11.66 9.62
C TYR A 58 3.92 -12.25 8.45
N MET A 59 2.61 -12.02 8.37
CA MET A 59 1.76 -12.54 7.31
C MET A 59 0.81 -11.47 6.78
N SER A 60 0.52 -11.49 5.48
CA SER A 60 -0.45 -10.61 4.83
C SER A 60 -1.18 -11.35 3.72
N LEU A 61 -2.40 -10.93 3.38
CA LEU A 61 -3.09 -11.46 2.21
C LEU A 61 -2.47 -10.90 0.92
N VAL A 62 -2.12 -11.77 -0.02
CA VAL A 62 -1.66 -11.37 -1.35
C VAL A 62 -2.85 -10.80 -2.13
N GLY A 63 -2.79 -9.51 -2.46
CA GLY A 63 -3.89 -8.80 -3.13
C GLY A 63 -4.96 -8.22 -2.22
N GLY A 64 -4.76 -8.24 -0.90
CA GLY A 64 -5.66 -7.61 0.07
C GLY A 64 -5.31 -6.15 0.34
N SER A 65 -4.83 -5.42 -0.67
CA SER A 65 -4.49 -4.00 -0.53
C SER A 65 -5.62 -3.12 -1.05
N ASP A 66 -5.90 -2.03 -0.34
CA ASP A 66 -6.91 -1.07 -0.72
C ASP A 66 -6.32 0.35 -0.87
N HIS A 67 -6.73 1.05 -1.93
CA HIS A 67 -6.43 2.45 -2.14
C HIS A 67 -7.64 3.29 -1.73
N GLU A 68 -7.42 4.18 -0.77
CA GLU A 68 -8.43 5.15 -0.36
C GLU A 68 -8.44 6.33 -1.34
N VAL A 69 -9.63 6.71 -1.81
CA VAL A 69 -9.77 7.78 -2.81
C VAL A 69 -9.46 9.14 -2.18
N THR A 70 -8.50 9.85 -2.79
CA THR A 70 -7.98 11.15 -2.37
C THR A 70 -7.97 12.13 -3.56
N LEU A 71 -7.62 13.40 -3.35
CA LEU A 71 -7.47 14.34 -4.47
C LEU A 71 -6.33 13.94 -5.40
N ASP A 72 -5.26 13.35 -4.85
CA ASP A 72 -4.15 12.84 -5.64
C ASP A 72 -4.57 11.66 -6.54
N SER A 73 -5.59 10.88 -6.16
CA SER A 73 -6.16 9.82 -7.02
C SER A 73 -6.68 10.37 -8.35
N PHE A 74 -7.28 11.57 -8.33
CA PHE A 74 -7.73 12.25 -9.55
C PHE A 74 -6.57 12.91 -10.29
N ARG A 75 -5.68 13.59 -9.55
CA ARG A 75 -4.50 14.29 -10.11
C ARG A 75 -3.61 13.34 -10.91
N TYR A 76 -3.36 12.14 -10.39
CA TYR A 76 -2.47 11.14 -10.98
C TYR A 76 -3.21 9.99 -11.65
N ALA A 77 -4.51 10.16 -11.98
CA ALA A 77 -5.31 9.11 -12.61
C ALA A 77 -4.68 8.59 -13.90
N ARG A 78 -4.09 9.47 -14.73
CA ARG A 78 -3.44 9.06 -15.99
C ARG A 78 -2.20 8.20 -15.77
N ASP A 79 -1.45 8.47 -14.70
CA ASP A 79 -0.23 7.73 -14.35
C ASP A 79 -0.56 6.32 -13.83
N PHE A 80 -1.62 6.18 -13.03
CA PHE A 80 -1.89 4.92 -12.31
C PHE A 80 -3.05 4.07 -12.87
N MET A 81 -3.96 4.62 -13.69
CA MET A 81 -5.10 3.88 -14.24
C MET A 81 -4.70 2.65 -15.08
N PRO A 82 -3.65 2.68 -15.94
CA PRO A 82 -3.24 1.49 -16.69
C PRO A 82 -2.79 0.34 -15.77
N ASN A 83 -1.98 0.67 -14.75
CA ASN A 83 -1.51 -0.31 -13.78
C ASN A 83 -2.65 -0.86 -12.93
N TYR A 84 -3.57 0.00 -12.50
CA TYR A 84 -4.77 -0.43 -11.78
C TYR A 84 -5.60 -1.42 -12.61
N ARG A 85 -5.87 -1.13 -13.89
CA ARG A 85 -6.64 -2.02 -14.76
C ARG A 85 -6.00 -3.39 -14.91
N ALA A 86 -4.68 -3.45 -14.99
CA ALA A 86 -3.93 -4.72 -15.06
C ALA A 86 -3.97 -5.51 -13.74
N ASN A 87 -4.06 -4.83 -12.60
CA ASN A 87 -3.97 -5.42 -11.26
C ASN A 87 -5.29 -5.36 -10.46
N ARG A 88 -6.42 -5.11 -11.11
CA ARG A 88 -7.74 -4.89 -10.46
C ARG A 88 -8.23 -6.05 -9.57
N GLY A 89 -7.67 -7.25 -9.72
CA GLY A 89 -7.96 -8.40 -8.85
C GLY A 89 -7.15 -8.43 -7.55
N PHE A 90 -6.17 -7.54 -7.38
CA PHE A 90 -5.26 -7.46 -6.24
C PHE A 90 -5.27 -6.08 -5.54
N LEU A 91 -6.04 -5.12 -6.08
CA LEU A 91 -6.15 -3.78 -5.54
C LEU A 91 -7.61 -3.33 -5.59
N GLU A 92 -8.17 -3.00 -4.43
CA GLU A 92 -9.52 -2.44 -4.32
C GLU A 92 -9.47 -0.92 -4.15
N TRP A 93 -10.53 -0.24 -4.61
CA TRP A 93 -10.74 1.18 -4.34
C TRP A 93 -11.74 1.34 -3.20
N ARG A 94 -11.39 2.16 -2.22
CA ARG A 94 -12.26 2.47 -1.09
C ARG A 94 -12.61 3.95 -1.08
N VAL A 95 -13.90 4.24 -1.17
CA VAL A 95 -14.43 5.60 -1.03
C VAL A 95 -14.92 5.77 0.41
N THR A 96 -14.33 6.73 1.13
CA THR A 96 -14.67 7.05 2.53
C THR A 96 -14.74 8.58 2.72
N GLY A 97 -14.88 9.04 3.96
CA GLY A 97 -14.71 10.45 4.33
C GLY A 97 -13.28 10.99 4.19
N GLU A 98 -12.30 10.16 3.85
CA GLU A 98 -10.91 10.60 3.68
C GLU A 98 -10.72 11.56 2.52
N LEU A 99 -11.51 11.43 1.44
CA LEU A 99 -11.50 12.42 0.35
C LEU A 99 -11.79 13.84 0.86
N LEU A 100 -12.77 13.97 1.76
CA LEU A 100 -13.14 15.27 2.37
C LEU A 100 -12.02 15.77 3.29
N ARG A 101 -11.43 14.89 4.09
CA ARG A 101 -10.31 15.24 4.97
C ARG A 101 -9.07 15.64 4.19
N ASP A 102 -8.79 14.95 3.08
CA ASP A 102 -7.68 15.25 2.20
C ASP A 102 -7.86 16.62 1.55
N ALA A 103 -9.06 16.91 1.05
CA ALA A 103 -9.40 18.24 0.54
C ALA A 103 -9.23 19.34 1.61
N ALA A 104 -9.65 19.10 2.85
CA ALA A 104 -9.49 20.06 3.94
C ALA A 104 -8.02 20.31 4.34
N ARG A 105 -7.11 19.37 4.02
CA ARG A 105 -5.67 19.50 4.31
C ARG A 105 -4.86 19.97 3.11
N SER A 106 -5.45 20.04 1.90
CA SER A 106 -4.72 20.22 0.64
C SER A 106 -4.33 21.65 0.34
#